data_AF-A0A939L347-F1
#
_entry.id   AF-A0A939L347-F1
#
_cell.length_a   1.000
_cell.length_b   1.000
_cell.length_c   1.000
_cell.angle_alpha   90.00
_cell.angle_beta   90.00
_cell.angle_gamma   90.00
#
_symmetry.space_group_name_H-M   'P 1'
#
loop_
_entity.id
_entity.type
_entity.pdbx_description
1 polymer ?
#
loop_
_entity_poly.entity_id
_entity_poly.type
_entity_poly.pdbx_seq_one_letter_code
_entity_poly.pdbx_strand_id
1 'polypeptide(L)' 'QQLNEDWLRSRSWDIRYPNGEPVTTLDGLAQVLRVPREEAANRLLSQPFGRAAPEGLLEEAKTLVAKQDPA' A
#
# COMPACT_ATOMS: atom_id res chain seq x y z
N GLN A 1 -16.23 -2.20 14.90
CA GLN A 1 -15.04 -2.90 14.41
C GLN A 1 -14.03 -1.85 14.02
N GLN A 2 -12.96 -1.72 14.80
CA GLN A 2 -11.97 -0.63 14.73
C GLN A 2 -10.62 -1.18 14.25
N LEU A 3 -10.68 -2.17 13.35
CA LEU A 3 -9.53 -2.79 12.69
C LEU A 3 -9.38 -2.05 11.37
N ASN A 4 -8.36 -1.20 11.22
CA ASN A 4 -7.69 -0.92 9.92
C ASN A 4 -6.73 0.28 9.91
N GLU A 5 -6.46 0.94 11.05
CA GLU A 5 -5.54 2.10 11.04
C GLU A 5 -4.30 1.93 11.90
N ASP A 6 -4.24 0.91 12.76
CA ASP A 6 -3.10 0.69 13.64
C ASP A 6 -1.82 0.33 12.86
N TRP A 7 -1.96 -0.40 11.76
CA TRP A 7 -0.86 -0.71 10.86
C TRP A 7 -0.34 0.50 10.09
N LEU A 8 -1.12 1.59 9.93
CA LEU A 8 -0.61 2.84 9.34
C LEU A 8 0.50 3.44 10.22
N ARG A 9 0.44 3.20 11.53
CA ARG A 9 1.44 3.66 12.51
C ARG A 9 2.52 2.61 12.78
N SER A 10 2.23 1.34 12.50
CA SER A 10 3.15 0.23 12.71
C SER A 10 4.16 0.12 11.55
N ARG A 11 5.39 -0.26 11.86
CA ARG A 11 6.44 -0.56 10.84
C ARG A 11 6.30 -1.98 10.27
N SER A 12 5.11 -2.57 10.35
CA SER A 12 4.86 -3.96 9.98
C SER A 12 3.84 -4.03 8.85
N TRP A 13 4.11 -4.89 7.87
CA TRP A 13 3.16 -5.18 6.79
C TRP A 13 2.18 -6.27 7.22
N ASP A 14 1.11 -5.86 7.93
CA ASP A 14 -0.03 -6.74 8.26
C ASP A 14 -1.34 -6.17 7.68
N ILE A 15 -1.26 -5.68 6.44
CA ILE A 15 -2.43 -5.17 5.72
C ILE A 15 -3.22 -6.35 5.17
N ARG A 16 -4.49 -6.45 5.58
CA ARG A 16 -5.37 -7.54 5.19
C ARG A 16 -6.67 -7.03 4.61
N TYR A 17 -7.22 -7.80 3.69
CA TYR A 17 -8.59 -7.63 3.21
C TYR A 17 -9.61 -7.95 4.33
N PRO A 18 -10.89 -7.57 4.16
CA PRO A 18 -11.95 -7.93 5.11
C PRO A 18 -12.16 -9.44 5.30
N ASN A 19 -11.71 -10.25 4.33
CA ASN A 19 -11.75 -11.71 4.41
C ASN A 19 -10.55 -12.31 5.19
N GLY A 20 -9.62 -11.48 5.67
CA GLY A 20 -8.43 -11.89 6.42
C GLY A 20 -7.21 -12.24 5.57
N GLU A 21 -7.31 -12.21 4.24
CA GLU A 21 -6.17 -12.48 3.34
C GLU A 21 -5.18 -11.31 3.30
N PRO A 22 -3.87 -11.57 3.17
CA PRO A 22 -2.86 -10.52 3.08
C PRO A 22 -2.96 -9.77 1.75
N VAL A 23 -2.79 -8.45 1.83
CA VAL A 23 -2.67 -7.61 0.63
C VAL A 23 -1.28 -7.79 0.02
N THR A 24 -1.25 -8.23 -1.23
CA THR A 24 -0.02 -8.47 -1.99
C THR A 24 0.04 -7.68 -3.31
N THR A 25 -0.98 -6.87 -3.61
CA THR A 25 -1.10 -6.09 -4.83
C THR A 25 -1.45 -4.63 -4.53
N LEU A 26 -1.09 -3.70 -5.43
CA LEU A 26 -1.48 -2.29 -5.30
C LEU A 26 -2.99 -2.08 -5.37
N ASP A 27 -3.68 -2.85 -6.21
CA ASP A 27 -5.15 -2.80 -6.30
C ASP A 27 -5.80 -3.23 -4.98
N GLY A 28 -5.23 -4.24 -4.31
CA GLY A 28 -5.67 -4.64 -2.98
C GLY A 28 -5.48 -3.56 -1.93
N LEU A 29 -4.31 -2.92 -1.95
CA LEU A 29 -4.02 -1.80 -1.05
C LEU A 29 -4.96 -0.63 -1.29
N ALA A 30 -5.22 -0.30 -2.56
CA ALA A 30 -6.15 0.74 -2.98
C ALA A 30 -7.57 0.45 -2.48
N GLN A 31 -8.01 -0.80 -2.58
CA GLN A 31 -9.31 -1.24 -2.06
C GLN A 31 -9.40 -1.12 -0.54
N VAL A 32 -8.36 -1.55 0.19
CA VAL A 32 -8.31 -1.45 1.66
C VAL A 32 -8.29 -0.01 2.13
N LEU A 33 -7.48 0.84 1.48
CA LEU A 33 -7.36 2.27 1.78
C LEU A 33 -8.54 3.10 1.25
N ARG A 34 -9.37 2.52 0.37
CA ARG A 34 -10.45 3.22 -0.36
C ARG A 34 -9.95 4.47 -1.10
N VAL A 35 -8.78 4.34 -1.72
CA VAL A 35 -8.15 5.39 -2.54
C VAL A 35 -7.86 4.85 -3.94
N PRO A 36 -7.63 5.69 -4.94
CA PRO A 36 -7.15 5.25 -6.25
C PRO A 36 -5.83 4.48 -6.15
N ARG A 37 -5.56 3.58 -7.09
CA ARG A 37 -4.30 2.80 -7.18
C ARG A 37 -3.06 3.68 -7.10
N GLU A 38 -3.13 4.85 -7.71
CA GLU A 38 -2.07 5.85 -7.79
C GLU A 38 -1.76 6.45 -6.41
N GLU A 39 -2.80 6.84 -5.68
CA GLU A 39 -2.70 7.33 -4.30
C GLU A 39 -2.22 6.21 -3.37
N ALA A 40 -2.66 4.97 -3.59
CA ALA A 40 -2.18 3.82 -2.83
C ALA A 40 -0.68 3.59 -3.03
N ALA A 41 -0.17 3.71 -4.26
CA ALA A 41 1.26 3.64 -4.55
C ALA A 41 2.04 4.79 -3.89
N ASN A 42 1.52 6.02 -3.96
CA ASN A 42 2.13 7.17 -3.29
C ASN A 42 2.17 6.98 -1.77
N ARG A 43 1.09 6.47 -1.16
CA ARG A 43 1.05 6.15 0.27
C ARG A 43 2.00 5.02 0.61
N LEU A 44 2.09 3.98 -0.22
CA LEU A 44 3.06 2.91 -0.04
C LEU A 44 4.50 3.45 0.00
N LEU A 45 4.86 4.40 -0.85
CA LEU A 45 6.22 4.93 -0.88
C LEU A 45 6.48 5.99 0.20
N SER A 46 5.47 6.75 0.61
CA SER A 46 5.61 7.86 1.57
C SER A 46 5.41 7.45 3.03
N GLN A 47 4.71 6.36 3.31
CA GLN A 47 4.32 5.98 4.66
C GLN A 47 5.27 4.95 5.31
N PRO A 48 5.36 4.92 6.66
CA PRO A 48 6.25 4.01 7.37
C PRO A 48 5.95 2.53 7.14
N PHE A 49 4.68 2.15 7.02
CA PHE A 49 4.26 0.77 6.78
C PHE A 49 4.74 0.24 5.43
N GLY A 50 4.88 1.14 4.45
CA GLY A 50 5.30 0.78 3.11
C GLY A 50 6.75 0.29 3.04
N ARG A 51 7.62 0.72 3.96
CA ARG A 51 8.98 0.19 4.06
C ARG A 51 9.03 -1.30 4.41
N ALA A 52 7.97 -1.84 5.00
CA ALA A 52 7.84 -3.25 5.32
C ALA A 52 7.08 -4.03 4.23
N ALA A 53 6.64 -3.38 3.16
CA ALA A 53 5.91 -4.00 2.08
C ALA A 53 6.77 -5.00 1.28
N PRO A 54 6.14 -6.00 0.65
CA PRO A 54 6.84 -6.90 -0.26
C PRO A 54 7.56 -6.13 -1.37
N GLU A 55 8.79 -6.56 -1.70
CA GLU A 55 9.64 -5.88 -2.69
C GLU A 55 8.94 -5.71 -4.05
N GLY A 56 8.23 -6.74 -4.53
CA GLY A 56 7.47 -6.65 -5.78
C GLY A 56 6.40 -5.55 -5.77
N LEU A 57 5.79 -5.30 -4.61
CA LEU A 57 4.77 -4.25 -4.41
C LEU A 57 5.41 -2.86 -4.40
N LEU A 58 6.60 -2.75 -3.79
CA LEU A 58 7.41 -1.53 -3.80
C LEU A 58 7.91 -1.18 -5.20
N GLU A 59 8.43 -2.16 -5.95
CA GLU A 59 8.89 -1.96 -7.33
C GLU A 59 7.74 -1.58 -8.26
N GLU A 60 6.57 -2.20 -8.10
CA GLU A 60 5.36 -1.82 -8.84
C GLU A 60 4.95 -0.38 -8.52
N ALA A 61 4.97 0.01 -7.23
CA ALA A 61 4.63 1.37 -6.81
C ALA A 61 5.61 2.41 -7.36
N LYS A 62 6.92 2.15 -7.28
CA LYS A 62 7.95 3.03 -7.85
C LYS A 62 7.76 3.20 -9.35
N THR A 63 7.51 2.10 -10.07
CA THR A 63 7.27 2.12 -11.52
C THR A 63 6.02 2.94 -11.87
N LEU A 64 4.96 2.80 -11.08
CA LEU A 64 3.71 3.54 -11.28
C LEU A 64 3.90 5.04 -11.03
N VAL A 65 4.50 5.42 -9.91
CA VAL A 65 4.74 6.83 -9.56
C VAL A 65 5.72 7.48 -10.53
N ALA A 66 6.79 6.78 -10.95
CA ALA A 66 7.74 7.30 -11.94
C ALA A 66 7.11 7.57 -13.32
N LYS A 67 6.04 6.85 -13.70
CA LYS A 67 5.29 7.13 -14.94
C LYS A 67 4.38 8.36 -14.84
N GLN A 68 4.03 8.79 -13.62
CA GLN A 68 3.15 9.92 -13.37
C GLN A 68 3.89 11.26 -13.34
N ASP A 69 5.21 11.22 -13.07
CA ASP A 69 6.09 12.39 -13.09
C ASP A 69 7.13 12.24 -14.23
N PRO A 70 6.73 12.35 -15.51
CA PRO A 70 7.68 12.50 -16.59
C PRO A 70 8.27 13.91 -16.49
N ALA A 71 9.49 14.00 -15.96
CA ALA A 71 10.30 15.21 -15.94
C ALA A 71 10.37 15.91 -17.32
#